data_AF-A0A0P7ZJG2-F1
#
_entry.id   AF-A0A0P7ZJG2-F1
#
_cell.length_a   1.000
_cell.length_b   1.000
_cell.length_c   1.000
_cell.angle_alpha   90.00
_cell.angle_beta   90.00
_cell.angle_gamma   90.00
#
_symmetry.space_group_name_H-M   'P 1'
#
loop_
_entity.id
_entity.type
_entity.pdbx_description
1 polymer ?
#
loop_
_entity_poly.entity_id
_entity_poly.type
_entity_poly.pdbx_seq_one_letter_code
_entity_poly.pdbx_strand_id
1 'polypeptide(L)'
;MNHYIHDYYVEAGRIAAKVRTDALSRIKEDTPLLEIAEYVEKRIEELGAKPAFPCNISINEIASHYTPQDHQSCFRRGDVVKLDLGAHIEGYIADTAATVEVGTNNHSLLIRACEEALERAIASTRDGVETNHIGKIIEDTIKKRGFNPVKSLTGHTIEQYQLHAGVTIPNYKSFFSHTIKKDMVFAIEPFATYGKGDIRIGDPFIFAITNRFKGNIADDLRNRFGSLPFAPRWVPVTDLNELKGAREYYELIEKNGEIVAQSEHTVIVNEEGCEVITR
;
A
#
# COMPACT_ATOMS: atom_id res chain seq x y z
N MET A 1 2.76 -12.41 -20.43
CA MET A 1 1.99 -11.15 -20.51
C MET A 1 2.19 -10.56 -21.91
N ASN A 2 1.18 -9.92 -22.52
CA ASN A 2 1.39 -9.27 -23.82
C ASN A 2 2.01 -7.86 -23.63
N HIS A 3 2.65 -7.32 -24.66
CA HIS A 3 3.40 -6.06 -24.57
C HIS A 3 2.54 -4.86 -24.14
N TYR A 4 1.30 -4.74 -24.64
CA TYR A 4 0.41 -3.64 -24.27
C TYR A 4 0.04 -3.66 -22.77
N ILE A 5 -0.23 -4.85 -22.22
CA ILE A 5 -0.54 -5.02 -20.79
C ILE A 5 0.69 -4.65 -19.94
N HIS A 6 1.86 -5.11 -20.37
CA HIS A 6 3.12 -4.80 -19.71
C HIS A 6 3.38 -3.28 -19.68
N ASP A 7 3.19 -2.60 -20.81
CA ASP A 7 3.37 -1.15 -20.90
C ASP A 7 2.41 -0.38 -19.98
N TYR A 8 1.16 -0.83 -19.82
CA TYR A 8 0.22 -0.20 -18.89
C TYR A 8 0.68 -0.32 -17.43
N TYR A 9 1.18 -1.48 -17.01
CA TYR A 9 1.75 -1.64 -15.68
C TYR A 9 2.98 -0.75 -15.50
N VAL A 10 3.93 -0.79 -16.43
CA VAL A 10 5.17 -0.02 -16.35
C VAL A 10 4.88 1.48 -16.28
N GLU A 11 3.97 1.99 -17.10
CA GLU A 11 3.62 3.42 -17.09
C GLU A 11 2.87 3.81 -15.81
N ALA A 12 1.94 3.00 -15.32
CA ALA A 12 1.30 3.22 -14.02
C ALA A 12 2.33 3.24 -12.88
N GLY A 13 3.29 2.31 -12.90
CA GLY A 13 4.37 2.22 -11.92
C GLY A 13 5.31 3.42 -11.96
N ARG A 14 5.68 3.88 -13.15
CA ARG A 14 6.49 5.09 -13.35
C ARG A 14 5.80 6.33 -12.78
N ILE A 15 4.49 6.47 -13.01
CA ILE A 15 3.68 7.55 -12.46
C ILE A 15 3.63 7.45 -10.94
N ALA A 16 3.26 6.30 -10.39
CA ALA A 16 3.18 6.08 -8.94
C ALA A 16 4.53 6.38 -8.24
N ALA A 17 5.65 5.86 -8.75
CA ALA A 17 6.98 6.10 -8.20
C ALA A 17 7.37 7.58 -8.19
N LYS A 18 7.07 8.28 -9.29
CA LYS A 18 7.29 9.72 -9.40
C LYS A 18 6.46 10.48 -8.37
N VAL A 19 5.17 10.19 -8.28
CA VAL A 19 4.26 10.87 -7.35
C VAL A 19 4.65 10.59 -5.90
N ARG A 20 5.01 9.34 -5.57
CA ARG A 20 5.54 8.96 -4.25
C ARG A 20 6.74 9.82 -3.89
N THR A 21 7.74 9.88 -4.77
CA THR A 21 8.95 10.67 -4.54
C THR A 21 8.65 12.16 -4.36
N ASP A 22 7.83 12.72 -5.25
CA ASP A 22 7.45 14.14 -5.20
C ASP A 22 6.67 14.45 -3.90
N ALA A 23 5.77 13.57 -3.47
CA ALA A 23 4.95 13.72 -2.26
C ALA A 23 5.74 13.54 -0.96
N LEU A 24 6.66 12.57 -0.87
CA LEU A 24 7.55 12.40 0.29
C LEU A 24 8.33 13.69 0.59
N SER A 25 8.77 14.40 -0.45
CA SER A 25 9.51 15.67 -0.29
C SER A 25 8.67 16.83 0.28
N ARG A 26 7.34 16.68 0.27
CA ARG A 26 6.37 17.64 0.78
C ARG A 26 5.94 17.35 2.21
N ILE A 27 6.16 16.13 2.72
CA ILE A 27 5.84 15.76 4.10
C ILE A 27 6.81 16.49 5.04
N LYS A 28 6.32 17.57 5.64
CA LYS A 28 7.07 18.44 6.56
C LYS A 28 6.18 18.83 7.74
N GLU A 29 6.82 19.23 8.84
CA GLU A 29 6.13 19.78 10.01
C GLU A 29 5.14 20.87 9.58
N ASP A 30 3.96 20.88 10.22
CA ASP A 30 2.84 21.78 9.98
C ASP A 30 2.16 21.68 8.60
N THR A 31 2.58 20.73 7.75
CA THR A 31 1.86 20.47 6.48
C THR A 31 0.57 19.69 6.77
N PRO A 32 -0.60 20.11 6.27
CA PRO A 32 -1.84 19.36 6.44
C PRO A 32 -1.76 17.99 5.75
N LEU A 33 -2.25 16.94 6.42
CA LEU A 33 -2.24 15.58 5.86
C LEU A 33 -3.08 15.52 4.57
N LEU A 34 -4.26 16.14 4.60
CA LEU A 34 -5.18 16.15 3.46
C LEU A 34 -4.58 16.84 2.23
N GLU A 35 -3.73 17.87 2.41
CA GLU A 35 -3.02 18.51 1.30
C GLU A 35 -2.11 17.52 0.56
N ILE A 36 -1.42 16.65 1.29
CA ILE A 36 -0.57 15.62 0.67
C ILE A 36 -1.41 14.57 -0.06
N ALA A 37 -2.52 14.12 0.55
CA ALA A 37 -3.40 13.12 -0.06
C ALA A 37 -4.02 13.66 -1.37
N GLU A 38 -4.55 14.88 -1.35
CA GLU A 38 -5.11 15.55 -2.53
C GLU A 38 -4.05 15.82 -3.60
N TYR A 39 -2.83 16.20 -3.19
CA TYR A 39 -1.72 16.37 -4.11
C TYR A 39 -1.40 15.06 -4.84
N VAL A 40 -1.26 13.94 -4.10
CA VAL A 40 -0.96 12.63 -4.69
C VAL A 40 -2.01 12.25 -5.73
N GLU A 41 -3.27 12.32 -5.36
CA GLU A 41 -4.38 11.84 -6.20
C GLU A 41 -4.54 12.68 -7.45
N LYS A 42 -4.53 14.00 -7.30
CA LYS A 42 -4.58 14.92 -8.43
C LYS A 42 -3.36 14.75 -9.33
N ARG A 43 -2.17 14.55 -8.74
CA ARG A 43 -0.94 14.43 -9.53
C ARG A 43 -0.90 13.16 -10.36
N ILE A 44 -1.47 12.06 -9.86
CA ILE A 44 -1.66 10.82 -10.64
C ILE A 44 -2.53 11.10 -11.86
N GLU A 45 -3.66 11.81 -11.69
CA GLU A 45 -4.56 12.18 -12.78
C GLU A 45 -3.91 13.09 -13.83
N GLU A 46 -3.20 14.13 -13.38
CA GLU A 46 -2.47 15.06 -14.25
C GLU A 46 -1.40 14.37 -15.10
N LEU A 47 -0.87 13.23 -14.64
CA LEU A 47 0.13 12.45 -15.34
C LEU A 47 -0.47 11.37 -16.26
N GLY A 48 -1.80 11.28 -16.35
CA GLY A 48 -2.50 10.41 -17.30
C GLY A 48 -2.90 9.04 -16.76
N ALA A 49 -2.78 8.80 -15.45
CA ALA A 49 -3.31 7.62 -14.78
C ALA A 49 -4.53 7.98 -13.92
N LYS A 50 -5.08 7.02 -13.17
CA LYS A 50 -6.09 7.27 -12.14
C LYS A 50 -5.63 6.68 -10.81
N PRO A 51 -6.02 7.24 -9.65
CA PRO A 51 -5.77 6.61 -8.36
C PRO A 51 -6.38 5.21 -8.29
N ALA A 52 -5.58 4.20 -7.95
CA ALA A 52 -6.06 2.82 -7.80
C ALA A 52 -6.81 2.61 -6.47
N PHE A 53 -6.47 3.41 -5.48
CA PHE A 53 -7.10 3.49 -4.16
C PHE A 53 -6.75 4.85 -3.53
N PRO A 54 -7.43 5.27 -2.45
CA PRO A 54 -7.17 6.56 -1.79
C PRO A 54 -5.75 6.67 -1.25
N CYS A 55 -5.10 7.84 -1.35
CA CYS A 55 -3.78 8.00 -0.76
C CYS A 55 -3.81 7.74 0.75
N ASN A 56 -2.99 6.79 1.18
CA ASN A 56 -2.85 6.35 2.55
C ASN A 56 -1.72 7.13 3.22
N ILE A 57 -1.98 7.71 4.39
CA ILE A 57 -1.01 8.48 5.18
C ILE A 57 -1.07 7.99 6.63
N SER A 58 -0.49 6.83 6.88
CA SER A 58 -0.49 6.22 8.20
C SER A 58 0.65 6.82 9.04
N ILE A 59 0.40 7.20 10.30
CA ILE A 59 1.39 7.85 11.17
C ILE A 59 1.67 6.99 12.40
N ASN A 60 2.96 6.88 12.77
CA ASN A 60 3.45 6.22 13.98
C ASN A 60 2.97 4.75 14.11
N GLU A 61 2.08 4.46 15.06
CA GLU A 61 1.54 3.12 15.32
C GLU A 61 0.53 2.63 14.28
N ILE A 62 -0.03 3.53 13.48
CA ILE A 62 -0.92 3.17 12.39
C ILE A 62 -0.06 2.53 11.31
N ALA A 63 -0.38 1.28 10.95
CA ALA A 63 0.35 0.49 9.98
C ALA A 63 -0.15 0.72 8.55
N SER A 64 -1.46 0.73 8.32
CA SER A 64 -2.06 0.90 6.99
C SER A 64 -3.54 1.34 7.06
N HIS A 65 -4.11 1.69 5.91
CA HIS A 65 -5.52 2.02 5.65
C HIS A 65 -6.06 3.33 6.23
N TYR A 66 -5.21 4.20 6.76
CA TYR A 66 -5.64 5.55 7.12
C TYR A 66 -5.52 6.50 5.93
N THR A 67 -6.60 7.20 5.60
CA THR A 67 -6.60 8.35 4.67
C THR A 67 -7.24 9.55 5.38
N PRO A 68 -6.64 10.75 5.30
CA PRO A 68 -7.15 11.92 6.02
C PRO A 68 -8.54 12.33 5.55
N GLN A 69 -9.36 12.82 6.49
CA GLN A 69 -10.75 13.24 6.25
C GLN A 69 -10.97 14.76 6.36
N ASP A 70 -10.05 15.48 7.02
CA ASP A 70 -10.17 16.92 7.24
C ASP A 70 -8.82 17.64 7.12
N HIS A 71 -8.86 18.97 7.05
CA HIS A 71 -7.69 19.84 6.98
C HIS A 71 -7.12 20.26 8.35
N GLN A 72 -7.63 19.74 9.47
CA GLN A 72 -7.16 20.13 10.80
C GLN A 72 -5.92 19.34 11.22
N SER A 73 -5.79 18.12 10.73
CA SER A 73 -4.65 17.26 11.03
C SER A 73 -3.41 17.67 10.21
N CYS A 74 -2.32 17.99 10.90
CA CYS A 74 -1.03 18.34 10.30
C CYS A 74 0.09 17.44 10.84
N PHE A 75 1.14 17.23 10.05
CA PHE A 75 2.31 16.48 10.48
C PHE A 75 3.06 17.20 11.59
N ARG A 76 3.58 16.42 12.53
CA ARG A 76 4.37 16.91 13.65
C ARG A 76 5.80 16.42 13.53
N ARG A 77 6.74 17.21 14.04
CA ARG A 77 8.13 16.79 14.19
C ARG A 77 8.23 15.46 14.96
N GLY A 78 8.91 14.49 14.39
CA GLY A 78 9.05 13.14 14.94
C GLY A 78 8.06 12.11 14.39
N ASP A 79 7.04 12.53 13.64
CA ASP A 79 6.09 11.58 13.05
C ASP A 79 6.80 10.63 12.06
N VAL A 80 6.53 9.34 12.20
CA VAL A 80 6.95 8.29 11.26
C VAL A 80 5.78 8.00 10.32
N VAL A 81 5.87 8.56 9.12
CA VAL A 81 4.79 8.61 8.14
C VAL A 81 5.03 7.54 7.08
N LYS A 82 4.07 6.63 6.93
CA LYS A 82 3.99 5.70 5.79
C LYS A 82 3.08 6.34 4.76
N LEU A 83 3.67 6.73 3.63
CA LEU A 83 2.94 7.23 2.47
C LEU A 83 2.76 6.07 1.50
N ASP A 84 1.51 5.73 1.24
CA ASP A 84 1.10 4.58 0.43
C ASP A 84 0.09 5.07 -0.62
N LEU A 85 0.36 4.74 -1.89
CA LEU A 85 -0.42 5.20 -3.02
C LEU A 85 -0.36 4.23 -4.19
N GLY A 86 -1.47 4.13 -4.92
CA GLY A 86 -1.55 3.34 -6.14
C GLY A 86 -2.05 4.16 -7.32
N ALA A 87 -1.53 3.85 -8.50
CA ALA A 87 -2.00 4.38 -9.78
C ALA A 87 -2.42 3.23 -10.71
N HIS A 88 -3.36 3.48 -11.61
CA HIS A 88 -3.74 2.50 -12.63
C HIS A 88 -4.00 3.15 -13.99
N ILE A 89 -3.72 2.39 -15.05
CA ILE A 89 -4.11 2.71 -16.44
C ILE A 89 -4.92 1.52 -16.94
N GLU A 90 -6.16 1.75 -17.39
CA GLU A 90 -7.10 0.70 -17.84
C GLU A 90 -7.29 -0.45 -16.83
N GLY A 91 -7.05 -0.17 -15.55
CA GLY A 91 -7.19 -1.13 -14.45
C GLY A 91 -5.92 -1.91 -14.13
N TYR A 92 -4.82 -1.73 -14.87
CA TYR A 92 -3.52 -2.29 -14.52
C TYR A 92 -2.85 -1.42 -13.46
N ILE A 93 -2.78 -1.94 -12.24
CA ILE A 93 -2.44 -1.20 -11.03
C ILE A 93 -0.94 -1.32 -10.74
N ALA A 94 -0.35 -0.21 -10.32
CA ALA A 94 0.91 -0.19 -9.60
C ALA A 94 0.68 0.37 -8.20
N ASP A 95 1.10 -0.41 -7.22
CA ASP A 95 1.04 -0.15 -5.79
C ASP A 95 2.43 0.14 -5.22
N THR A 96 2.53 1.12 -4.33
CA THR A 96 3.79 1.47 -3.69
C THR A 96 3.65 2.35 -2.44
N ALA A 97 4.51 2.05 -1.49
CA ALA A 97 4.63 2.75 -0.22
C ALA A 97 6.07 3.01 0.19
N ALA A 98 6.28 4.07 0.97
CA ALA A 98 7.55 4.38 1.60
C ALA A 98 7.34 5.09 2.95
N THR A 99 8.31 4.93 3.84
CA THR A 99 8.27 5.56 5.17
C THR A 99 9.28 6.70 5.27
N VAL A 100 8.87 7.83 5.84
CA VAL A 100 9.74 8.97 6.19
C VAL A 100 9.49 9.43 7.61
N GLU A 101 10.49 10.09 8.21
CA GLU A 101 10.38 10.71 9.54
C GLU A 101 10.42 12.24 9.42
N VAL A 102 9.51 12.94 10.10
CA VAL A 102 9.34 14.38 9.97
C VAL A 102 10.36 15.15 10.81
N GLY A 103 11.33 15.79 10.17
CA GLY A 103 12.24 16.75 10.80
C GLY A 103 13.29 16.15 11.74
N THR A 104 13.27 14.84 11.97
CA THR A 104 14.23 14.07 12.79
C THR A 104 14.69 12.82 12.04
N ASN A 105 15.45 11.94 12.68
CA ASN A 105 15.98 10.71 12.07
C ASN A 105 16.18 9.59 13.12
N ASN A 106 15.36 9.62 14.18
CA ASN A 106 15.44 8.72 15.33
C ASN A 106 15.06 7.28 14.98
N HIS A 107 14.25 7.09 13.93
CA HIS A 107 13.68 5.81 13.50
C HIS A 107 14.31 5.29 12.20
N SER A 108 15.41 5.89 11.75
CA SER A 108 16.12 5.49 10.52
C SER A 108 16.54 4.02 10.46
N LEU A 109 16.87 3.40 11.60
CA LEU A 109 17.21 1.98 11.64
C LEU A 109 15.99 1.08 11.37
N LEU A 110 14.81 1.46 11.86
CA LEU A 110 13.56 0.74 11.60
C LEU A 110 13.19 0.85 10.12
N ILE A 111 13.23 2.07 9.57
CA ILE A 111 12.93 2.34 8.16
C ILE A 111 13.86 1.53 7.25
N ARG A 112 15.18 1.60 7.49
CA ARG A 112 16.18 0.84 6.72
C ARG A 112 16.02 -0.68 6.84
N ALA A 113 15.56 -1.19 7.98
CA ALA A 113 15.30 -2.62 8.13
C ALA A 113 14.14 -3.08 7.23
N CYS A 114 13.13 -2.23 7.06
CA CYS A 114 12.01 -2.45 6.16
C CYS A 114 12.45 -2.38 4.68
N GLU A 115 13.24 -1.35 4.32
CA GLU A 115 13.82 -1.19 2.98
C GLU A 115 14.72 -2.38 2.60
N GLU A 116 15.61 -2.82 3.49
CA GLU A 116 16.48 -3.99 3.25
C GLU A 116 15.67 -5.29 3.10
N ALA A 117 14.59 -5.44 3.86
CA ALA A 117 13.71 -6.60 3.73
C ALA A 117 13.02 -6.62 2.37
N LEU A 118 12.58 -5.46 1.86
CA LEU A 118 11.99 -5.33 0.53
C LEU A 118 13.01 -5.67 -0.55
N GLU A 119 14.21 -5.09 -0.49
CA GLU A 119 15.28 -5.33 -1.47
C GLU A 119 15.64 -6.81 -1.55
N ARG A 120 15.76 -7.49 -0.41
CA ARG A 120 16.06 -8.94 -0.37
C ARG A 120 14.90 -9.80 -0.85
N ALA A 121 13.67 -9.42 -0.52
CA ALA A 121 12.48 -10.10 -1.00
C ALA A 121 12.42 -10.03 -2.52
N ILE A 122 12.54 -8.83 -3.11
CA ILE A 122 12.58 -8.60 -4.57
C ILE A 122 13.70 -9.41 -5.22
N ALA A 123 14.92 -9.37 -4.67
CA ALA A 123 16.07 -10.10 -5.22
C ALA A 123 15.88 -11.63 -5.23
N SER A 124 14.96 -12.15 -4.43
CA SER A 124 14.65 -13.58 -4.33
C SER A 124 13.37 -13.98 -5.08
N THR A 125 12.62 -13.01 -5.61
CA THR A 125 11.37 -13.22 -6.34
C THR A 125 11.66 -13.58 -7.79
N ARG A 126 11.21 -14.76 -8.21
CA ARG A 126 11.25 -15.28 -9.59
C ARG A 126 10.28 -16.46 -9.76
N ASP A 127 10.08 -16.89 -11.00
CA ASP A 127 9.30 -18.10 -11.30
C ASP A 127 9.78 -19.32 -10.49
N GLY A 128 8.82 -20.08 -9.95
CA GLY A 128 9.07 -21.31 -9.19
C GLY A 128 9.42 -21.10 -7.71
N VAL A 129 9.63 -19.85 -7.25
CA VAL A 129 9.85 -19.58 -5.82
C VAL A 129 8.54 -19.62 -5.04
N GLU A 130 8.59 -20.12 -3.81
CA GLU A 130 7.44 -20.21 -2.92
C GLU A 130 7.22 -18.90 -2.14
N THR A 131 5.99 -18.41 -2.03
CA THR A 131 5.72 -17.14 -1.31
C THR A 131 6.12 -17.20 0.16
N ASN A 132 6.07 -18.37 0.81
CA ASN A 132 6.56 -18.51 2.19
C ASN A 132 8.09 -18.38 2.32
N HIS A 133 8.84 -18.61 1.24
CA HIS A 133 10.27 -18.41 1.21
C HIS A 133 10.59 -16.91 1.23
N ILE A 134 9.84 -16.13 0.45
CA ILE A 134 9.91 -14.65 0.48
C ILE A 134 9.57 -14.14 1.88
N GLY A 135 8.49 -14.64 2.50
CA GLY A 135 8.15 -14.23 3.86
C GLY A 135 9.16 -14.61 4.92
N LYS A 136 9.86 -15.74 4.76
CA LYS A 136 11.01 -16.09 5.62
C LYS A 136 12.14 -15.06 5.48
N ILE A 137 12.45 -14.63 4.25
CA ILE A 137 13.52 -13.65 3.99
C ILE A 137 13.18 -12.30 4.63
N ILE A 138 11.92 -11.87 4.53
CA ILE A 138 11.42 -10.65 5.17
C ILE A 138 11.59 -10.76 6.69
N GLU A 139 11.07 -11.81 7.30
CA GLU A 139 11.15 -11.99 8.76
C GLU A 139 12.59 -12.11 9.27
N ASP A 140 13.43 -12.91 8.62
CA ASP A 140 14.83 -13.07 9.03
C ASP A 140 15.59 -11.73 8.93
N THR A 141 15.32 -10.93 7.89
CA THR A 141 15.97 -9.62 7.69
C THR A 141 15.54 -8.62 8.76
N ILE A 142 14.24 -8.49 9.01
CA ILE A 142 13.69 -7.56 10.02
C ILE A 142 14.18 -7.96 11.43
N LYS A 143 14.11 -9.26 11.77
CA LYS A 143 14.56 -9.76 13.09
C LYS A 143 16.05 -9.60 13.32
N LYS A 144 16.88 -9.81 12.29
CA LYS A 144 18.34 -9.61 12.39
C LYS A 144 18.71 -8.16 12.70
N ARG A 145 17.84 -7.20 12.37
CA ARG A 145 18.00 -5.77 12.69
C ARG A 145 17.44 -5.40 14.07
N GLY A 146 16.85 -6.34 14.80
CA GLY A 146 16.32 -6.12 16.15
C GLY A 146 14.86 -5.69 16.21
N PHE A 147 14.11 -5.80 15.10
CA PHE A 147 12.70 -5.42 14.99
C PHE A 147 11.82 -6.66 14.76
N ASN A 148 10.50 -6.48 14.78
CA ASN A 148 9.55 -7.56 14.47
C ASN A 148 8.75 -7.25 13.20
N PRO A 149 8.47 -8.27 12.35
CA PRO A 149 7.54 -8.11 11.25
C PRO A 149 6.10 -8.04 11.75
N VAL A 150 5.25 -7.25 11.08
CA VAL A 150 3.79 -7.27 11.33
C VAL A 150 3.17 -8.47 10.62
N LYS A 151 2.77 -9.49 11.38
CA LYS A 151 2.44 -10.80 10.81
C LYS A 151 1.10 -10.86 10.08
N SER A 152 0.16 -10.00 10.44
CA SER A 152 -1.17 -9.96 9.83
C SER A 152 -1.23 -9.18 8.52
N LEU A 153 -0.13 -8.51 8.14
CA LEU A 153 -0.03 -7.78 6.88
C LEU A 153 0.78 -8.59 5.87
N THR A 154 0.39 -8.54 4.61
CA THR A 154 0.99 -9.38 3.57
C THR A 154 0.93 -8.65 2.24
N GLY A 155 2.01 -8.73 1.46
CA GLY A 155 1.95 -8.40 0.05
C GLY A 155 0.95 -9.28 -0.69
N HIS A 156 0.61 -8.92 -1.91
CA HIS A 156 -0.48 -9.55 -2.65
C HIS A 156 -0.25 -9.54 -4.16
N THR A 157 -0.91 -10.47 -4.84
CA THR A 157 -1.05 -10.38 -6.30
C THR A 157 -1.95 -9.22 -6.69
N ILE A 158 -1.65 -8.66 -7.85
CA ILE A 158 -2.42 -7.61 -8.52
C ILE A 158 -2.89 -8.16 -9.87
N GLU A 159 -4.16 -7.92 -10.19
CA GLU A 159 -4.75 -8.18 -11.51
C GLU A 159 -5.51 -6.94 -12.01
N GLN A 160 -5.99 -6.98 -13.26
CA GLN A 160 -6.75 -5.87 -13.83
C GLN A 160 -7.99 -5.55 -12.99
N TYR A 161 -8.09 -4.31 -12.49
CA TYR A 161 -9.13 -3.81 -11.57
C TYR A 161 -9.20 -4.53 -10.21
N GLN A 162 -8.20 -5.34 -9.88
CA GLN A 162 -8.16 -6.12 -8.65
C GLN A 162 -6.84 -5.87 -7.91
N LEU A 163 -6.89 -4.97 -6.93
CA LEU A 163 -5.76 -4.67 -6.06
C LEU A 163 -5.28 -5.93 -5.33
N HIS A 164 -6.21 -6.68 -4.72
CA HIS A 164 -5.95 -7.93 -4.03
C HIS A 164 -6.48 -9.12 -4.86
N ALA A 165 -5.62 -9.77 -5.64
CA ALA A 165 -6.00 -10.86 -6.56
C ALA A 165 -5.80 -12.28 -5.96
N GLY A 166 -5.75 -12.39 -4.63
CA GLY A 166 -5.97 -13.66 -3.91
C GLY A 166 -4.72 -14.45 -3.48
N VAL A 167 -3.55 -14.22 -4.06
CA VAL A 167 -2.29 -14.82 -3.56
C VAL A 167 -1.57 -13.80 -2.70
N THR A 168 -1.02 -14.24 -1.58
CA THR A 168 -0.31 -13.36 -0.63
C THR A 168 1.17 -13.71 -0.48
N ILE A 169 1.98 -12.69 -0.23
CA ILE A 169 3.37 -12.77 0.19
C ILE A 169 3.42 -12.42 1.69
N PRO A 170 3.58 -13.42 2.58
CA PRO A 170 3.55 -13.16 4.00
C PRO A 170 4.76 -12.34 4.47
N ASN A 171 4.60 -11.55 5.52
CA ASN A 171 5.69 -10.86 6.22
C ASN A 171 6.52 -11.76 7.15
N TYR A 172 6.18 -13.06 7.19
CA TYR A 172 6.80 -14.04 8.06
C TYR A 172 6.87 -15.42 7.40
N LYS A 173 7.62 -16.34 8.00
CA LYS A 173 7.66 -17.73 7.56
C LYS A 173 6.30 -18.41 7.83
N SER A 174 5.43 -18.38 6.82
CA SER A 174 4.13 -19.04 6.84
C SER A 174 4.22 -20.53 6.49
N PHE A 175 3.27 -21.32 6.99
CA PHE A 175 3.05 -22.69 6.53
C PHE A 175 2.28 -22.74 5.20
N PHE A 176 1.48 -21.72 4.93
CA PHE A 176 0.78 -21.56 3.65
C PHE A 176 1.71 -20.94 2.63
N SER A 177 1.67 -21.43 1.40
CA SER A 177 2.50 -20.97 0.31
C SER A 177 1.81 -21.14 -1.02
N HIS A 178 2.20 -20.29 -1.97
CA HIS A 178 1.87 -20.43 -3.37
C HIS A 178 3.17 -20.38 -4.18
N THR A 179 3.24 -21.17 -5.24
CA THR A 179 4.35 -21.07 -6.19
C THR A 179 4.17 -19.81 -7.05
N ILE A 180 5.12 -18.89 -6.98
CA ILE A 180 5.21 -17.71 -7.82
C ILE A 180 5.39 -18.16 -9.28
N LYS A 181 4.63 -17.56 -10.19
CA LYS A 181 4.68 -17.85 -11.63
C LYS A 181 5.12 -16.65 -12.44
N LYS A 182 5.82 -16.90 -13.54
CA LYS A 182 6.10 -15.90 -14.60
C LYS A 182 4.81 -15.13 -14.95
N ASP A 183 4.97 -13.83 -15.22
CA ASP A 183 3.92 -12.87 -15.56
C ASP A 183 2.94 -12.51 -14.42
N MET A 184 3.10 -13.07 -13.23
CA MET A 184 2.38 -12.56 -12.06
C MET A 184 2.89 -11.16 -11.69
N VAL A 185 1.96 -10.32 -11.25
CA VAL A 185 2.26 -9.00 -10.70
C VAL A 185 2.02 -9.04 -9.20
N PHE A 186 2.99 -8.59 -8.41
CA PHE A 186 2.92 -8.58 -6.96
C PHE A 186 3.22 -7.20 -6.40
N ALA A 187 2.45 -6.77 -5.42
CA ALA A 187 2.89 -5.86 -4.39
C ALA A 187 3.72 -6.65 -3.35
N ILE A 188 4.98 -6.26 -3.17
CA ILE A 188 5.82 -6.78 -2.08
C ILE A 188 5.97 -5.66 -1.05
N GLU A 189 5.37 -5.85 0.12
CA GLU A 189 5.25 -4.83 1.17
C GLU A 189 5.64 -5.37 2.55
N PRO A 190 6.93 -5.33 2.91
CA PRO A 190 7.33 -5.55 4.28
C PRO A 190 6.78 -4.50 5.23
N PHE A 191 6.45 -4.92 6.46
CA PHE A 191 6.13 -4.06 7.60
C PHE A 191 6.99 -4.42 8.80
N ALA A 192 7.70 -3.45 9.36
CA ALA A 192 8.55 -3.63 10.54
C ALA A 192 8.05 -2.76 11.70
N THR A 193 8.19 -3.25 12.94
CA THR A 193 7.80 -2.50 14.14
C THR A 193 8.75 -2.74 15.33
N TYR A 194 8.80 -1.79 16.26
CA TYR A 194 9.37 -1.97 17.59
C TYR A 194 8.54 -2.92 18.46
N GLY A 195 7.25 -3.06 18.18
CA GLY A 195 6.30 -3.87 18.93
C GLY A 195 6.39 -5.35 18.60
N LYS A 196 5.30 -6.07 18.86
CA LYS A 196 5.23 -7.54 18.64
C LYS A 196 4.74 -7.89 17.24
N GLY A 197 4.25 -6.91 16.49
CA GLY A 197 3.68 -7.10 15.16
C GLY A 197 2.25 -7.64 15.18
N ASP A 198 1.54 -7.44 16.29
CA ASP A 198 0.12 -7.73 16.43
C ASP A 198 -0.68 -6.48 16.06
N ILE A 199 -1.76 -6.65 15.30
CA ILE A 199 -2.63 -5.55 14.87
C ILE A 199 -3.95 -5.56 15.62
N ARG A 200 -4.45 -4.36 15.94
CA ARG A 200 -5.84 -4.09 16.29
C ARG A 200 -6.50 -3.26 15.18
N ILE A 201 -7.81 -3.40 15.06
CA ILE A 201 -8.62 -2.75 14.04
C ILE A 201 -9.12 -1.39 14.59
N GLY A 202 -9.00 -0.34 13.78
CA GLY A 202 -9.53 1.00 14.04
C GLY A 202 -10.84 1.26 13.28
N ASP A 203 -11.00 2.47 12.78
CA ASP A 203 -12.19 2.89 12.02
C ASP A 203 -12.03 2.66 10.50
N PRO A 204 -13.13 2.50 9.75
CA PRO A 204 -13.08 2.36 8.30
C PRO A 204 -13.06 3.73 7.61
N PHE A 205 -11.96 4.04 6.93
CA PHE A 205 -11.81 5.27 6.13
C PHE A 205 -11.86 5.03 4.62
N ILE A 206 -11.77 3.76 4.21
CA ILE A 206 -11.69 3.34 2.80
C ILE A 206 -12.74 2.25 2.56
N PHE A 207 -13.40 2.33 1.42
CA PHE A 207 -14.51 1.45 1.06
C PHE A 207 -14.33 0.90 -0.35
N ALA A 208 -14.93 -0.25 -0.66
CA ALA A 208 -15.05 -0.72 -2.03
C ALA A 208 -16.46 -1.25 -2.29
N ILE A 209 -16.93 -1.08 -3.52
CA ILE A 209 -18.24 -1.59 -3.92
C ILE A 209 -18.21 -3.10 -3.99
N THR A 210 -19.28 -3.70 -3.47
CA THR A 210 -19.53 -5.14 -3.58
C THR A 210 -20.84 -5.38 -4.30
N ASN A 211 -21.05 -6.61 -4.75
CA ASN A 211 -22.35 -7.05 -5.30
C ASN A 211 -23.51 -6.92 -4.28
N ARG A 212 -23.21 -6.76 -2.99
CA ARG A 212 -24.21 -6.58 -1.93
C ARG A 212 -24.63 -5.13 -1.73
N PHE A 213 -23.85 -4.16 -2.23
CA PHE A 213 -24.18 -2.74 -2.09
C PHE A 213 -25.36 -2.36 -3.00
N LYS A 214 -26.45 -1.86 -2.41
CA LYS A 214 -27.70 -1.52 -3.12
C LYS A 214 -28.18 -0.08 -2.83
N GLY A 215 -27.28 0.80 -2.41
CA GLY A 215 -27.61 2.21 -2.13
C GLY A 215 -27.96 3.00 -3.39
N ASN A 216 -28.55 4.18 -3.22
CA ASN A 216 -28.98 5.05 -4.33
C ASN A 216 -27.83 5.51 -5.23
N ILE A 217 -26.60 5.54 -4.70
CA ILE A 217 -25.38 5.90 -5.42
C ILE A 217 -24.64 4.69 -6.00
N ALA A 218 -25.17 3.47 -5.86
CA ALA A 218 -24.45 2.25 -6.23
C ALA A 218 -24.04 2.21 -7.70
N ASP A 219 -24.89 2.67 -8.62
CA ASP A 219 -24.56 2.66 -10.04
C ASP A 219 -23.50 3.70 -10.40
N ASP A 220 -23.54 4.90 -9.78
CA ASP A 220 -22.48 5.90 -9.91
C ASP A 220 -21.14 5.34 -9.43
N LEU A 221 -21.10 4.77 -8.22
CA LEU A 221 -19.88 4.23 -7.64
C LEU A 221 -19.33 3.04 -8.44
N ARG A 222 -20.19 2.15 -8.96
CA ARG A 222 -19.77 1.07 -9.87
C ARG A 222 -19.17 1.60 -11.16
N ASN A 223 -19.78 2.62 -11.76
CA ASN A 223 -19.28 3.21 -13.00
C ASN A 223 -17.95 3.94 -12.80
N ARG A 224 -17.75 4.56 -11.64
CA ARG A 224 -16.55 5.35 -11.33
C ARG A 224 -15.38 4.48 -10.87
N PHE A 225 -15.62 3.51 -9.99
CA PHE A 225 -14.57 2.77 -9.29
C PHE A 225 -14.57 1.27 -9.61
N GLY A 226 -15.65 0.71 -10.12
CA GLY A 226 -15.79 -0.74 -10.30
C GLY A 226 -15.60 -1.47 -8.96
N SER A 227 -14.55 -2.30 -8.86
CA SER A 227 -14.11 -3.00 -7.64
C SER A 227 -13.00 -2.28 -6.87
N LEU A 228 -12.48 -1.16 -7.39
CA LEU A 228 -11.39 -0.43 -6.75
C LEU A 228 -11.85 0.27 -5.47
N PRO A 229 -10.97 0.39 -4.46
CA PRO A 229 -11.27 1.14 -3.26
C PRO A 229 -11.43 2.65 -3.53
N PHE A 230 -12.23 3.31 -2.71
CA PHE A 230 -12.46 4.76 -2.71
C PHE A 230 -12.61 5.28 -1.27
N ALA A 231 -12.37 6.58 -1.09
CA ALA A 231 -12.57 7.26 0.19
C ALA A 231 -13.91 8.00 0.17
N PRO A 232 -14.57 8.20 1.33
CA PRO A 232 -15.79 9.02 1.41
C PRO A 232 -15.60 10.42 0.81
N ARG A 233 -14.42 11.04 0.98
CA ARG A 233 -14.11 12.36 0.42
C ARG A 233 -14.09 12.43 -1.12
N TRP A 234 -14.01 11.30 -1.81
CA TRP A 234 -14.11 11.25 -3.28
C TRP A 234 -15.55 11.27 -3.79
N VAL A 235 -16.53 11.09 -2.91
CA VAL A 235 -17.93 10.87 -3.29
C VAL A 235 -18.84 11.85 -2.55
N PRO A 236 -19.99 12.22 -3.11
CA PRO A 236 -20.87 13.21 -2.51
C PRO A 236 -21.73 12.60 -1.38
N VAL A 237 -21.10 11.89 -0.44
CA VAL A 237 -21.78 11.31 0.75
C VAL A 237 -21.61 12.25 1.93
N THR A 238 -22.67 12.40 2.71
CA THR A 238 -22.65 13.20 3.95
C THR A 238 -22.89 12.36 5.19
N ASP A 239 -23.44 11.16 5.02
CA ASP A 239 -23.60 10.15 6.07
C ASP A 239 -22.96 8.82 5.61
N LEU A 240 -22.04 8.27 6.40
CA LEU A 240 -21.41 6.97 6.10
C LEU A 240 -22.41 5.80 6.07
N ASN A 241 -23.60 5.95 6.67
CA ASN A 241 -24.67 4.96 6.53
C ASN A 241 -25.12 4.79 5.07
N GLU A 242 -24.89 5.77 4.20
CA GLU A 242 -25.14 5.66 2.76
C GLU A 242 -24.25 4.60 2.11
N LEU A 243 -23.10 4.28 2.72
CA LEU A 243 -22.16 3.25 2.28
C LEU A 243 -22.41 1.86 2.91
N LYS A 244 -23.48 1.71 3.71
CA LYS A 244 -23.79 0.44 4.36
C LYS A 244 -23.91 -0.71 3.35
N GLY A 245 -23.09 -1.74 3.54
CA GLY A 245 -23.01 -2.91 2.65
C GLY A 245 -21.91 -2.83 1.58
N ALA A 246 -21.19 -1.71 1.49
CA ALA A 246 -19.86 -1.69 0.88
C ALA A 246 -18.89 -2.55 1.72
N ARG A 247 -17.78 -2.96 1.10
CA ARG A 247 -16.64 -3.53 1.82
C ARG A 247 -15.92 -2.40 2.53
N GLU A 248 -15.61 -2.59 3.80
CA GLU A 248 -14.88 -1.65 4.64
C GLU A 248 -13.42 -2.10 4.76
N TYR A 249 -12.50 -1.19 4.52
CA TYR A 249 -11.08 -1.33 4.85
C TYR A 249 -10.82 -0.51 6.08
N TYR A 250 -10.63 -1.21 7.19
CA TYR A 250 -10.37 -0.61 8.48
C TYR A 250 -8.90 -0.24 8.61
N GLU A 251 -8.66 0.88 9.30
CA GLU A 251 -7.34 1.25 9.80
C GLU A 251 -6.73 0.10 10.62
N LEU A 252 -5.45 -0.20 10.35
CA LEU A 252 -4.72 -1.29 10.98
C LEU A 252 -3.64 -0.68 11.88
N ILE A 253 -3.72 -0.93 13.18
CA ILE A 253 -2.91 -0.24 14.19
C ILE A 253 -2.09 -1.25 14.99
N GLU A 254 -0.81 -0.98 15.26
CA GLU A 254 0.00 -1.80 16.16
C GLU A 254 -0.64 -1.82 17.55
N LYS A 255 -0.86 -3.04 18.07
CA LYS A 255 -1.70 -3.28 19.24
C LYS A 255 -1.20 -2.60 20.51
N ASN A 256 0.11 -2.41 20.66
CA ASN A 256 0.75 -1.82 21.83
C ASN A 256 1.10 -0.34 21.62
N GLY A 257 0.72 0.27 20.49
CA GLY A 257 1.04 1.66 20.17
C GLY A 257 2.50 1.87 19.74
N GLU A 258 3.16 0.82 19.28
CA GLU A 258 4.56 0.89 18.82
C GLU A 258 4.63 1.32 17.36
N ILE A 259 5.68 2.08 17.02
CA ILE A 259 5.86 2.63 15.67
C ILE A 259 6.02 1.52 14.62
N VAL A 260 5.40 1.71 13.46
CA VAL A 260 5.48 0.85 12.29
C VAL A 260 6.13 1.58 11.12
N ALA A 261 6.97 0.89 10.37
CA ALA A 261 7.47 1.29 9.06
C ALA A 261 7.02 0.29 7.97
N GLN A 262 6.79 0.81 6.77
CA GLN A 262 6.43 0.09 5.55
C GLN A 262 7.38 0.49 4.42
N SER A 263 7.65 -0.43 3.51
CA SER A 263 8.30 -0.16 2.23
C SER A 263 7.68 -1.08 1.22
N GLU A 264 7.40 -0.61 0.01
CA GLU A 264 6.71 -1.44 -0.96
C GLU A 264 7.05 -1.07 -2.40
N HIS A 265 7.15 -2.12 -3.21
CA HIS A 265 7.16 -2.01 -4.65
C HIS A 265 6.24 -3.04 -5.31
N THR A 266 5.59 -2.60 -6.39
CA THR A 266 5.06 -3.51 -7.39
C THR A 266 6.16 -4.07 -8.28
N VAL A 267 6.11 -5.39 -8.51
CA VAL A 267 7.01 -6.13 -9.39
C VAL A 267 6.26 -7.00 -10.39
N ILE A 268 6.83 -7.18 -11.58
CA ILE A 268 6.38 -8.13 -12.60
C ILE A 268 7.35 -9.30 -12.65
N VAL A 269 6.88 -10.51 -12.41
CA VAL A 269 7.74 -11.71 -12.32
C VAL A 269 8.17 -12.18 -13.69
N ASN A 270 9.47 -12.48 -13.84
CA ASN A 270 10.04 -13.13 -15.02
C ASN A 270 10.69 -14.48 -14.63
N GLU A 271 11.31 -15.16 -15.60
CA GLU A 271 11.87 -16.51 -15.38
C GLU A 271 13.05 -16.52 -14.41
N GLU A 272 13.88 -15.48 -14.42
CA GLU A 272 15.14 -15.44 -13.65
C GLU A 272 15.07 -14.51 -12.42
N GLY A 273 14.04 -13.67 -12.33
CA GLY A 273 13.89 -12.60 -11.34
C GLY A 273 12.52 -11.91 -11.43
N CYS A 274 12.52 -10.60 -11.20
CA CYS A 274 11.37 -9.73 -11.43
C CYS A 274 11.81 -8.33 -11.87
N GLU A 275 10.92 -7.64 -12.57
CA GLU A 275 11.06 -6.23 -12.93
C GLU A 275 10.36 -5.37 -11.87
N VAL A 276 11.07 -4.42 -11.26
CA VAL A 276 10.50 -3.48 -10.30
C VAL A 276 9.98 -2.26 -11.06
N ILE A 277 8.67 -2.08 -11.11
CA ILE A 277 8.04 -1.03 -11.93
C ILE A 277 7.79 0.28 -11.17
N THR A 278 7.99 0.30 -9.86
CA THR A 278 7.73 1.45 -8.97
C THR A 278 8.99 2.01 -8.31
N ARG A 279 10.18 1.78 -8.87
CA ARG A 279 11.44 2.22 -8.26
C ARG A 279 11.61 3.73 -8.27
#